data_AF-A0A7K6CR68-F1
#
_entry.id   AF-A0A7K6CR68-F1
#
_cell.length_a   1.000
_cell.length_b   1.000
_cell.length_c   1.000
_cell.angle_alpha   90.00
_cell.angle_beta   90.00
_cell.angle_gamma   90.00
#
_symmetry.space_group_name_H-M   'P 1'
#
loop_
_entity.id
_entity.type
_entity.pdbx_description
1 polymer ?
#
loop_
_entity_poly.entity_id
_entity_poly.type
_entity_poly.pdbx_seq_one_letter_code
_entity_poly.pdbx_strand_id
1 'polypeptide(L)'
;MAFLPDEARSLPPPPLLNKVSAWLGLVGWLGGLLVETGTFLSLPAVGVHRQVLFATVGWFVGYQLVKRVQYVHAKVDRELFEYMRHHPEDFKGAGT
;
A
#
# COMPACT_ATOMS: atom_id res chain seq x y z
N MET A 1 19.61 3.79 -2.36
CA MET A 1 18.54 3.31 -1.46
C MET A 1 17.55 2.46 -2.24
N ALA A 2 17.43 1.17 -1.93
CA ALA A 2 16.47 0.28 -2.60
C ALA A 2 15.03 0.61 -2.17
N PHE A 3 14.04 0.37 -3.06
CA PHE A 3 12.65 0.65 -2.74
C PHE A 3 12.12 -0.26 -1.62
N LEU A 4 12.57 -1.50 -1.56
CA LEU A 4 12.50 -2.35 -0.37
C LEU A 4 13.95 -2.77 -0.05
N PRO A 5 14.44 -2.54 1.17
CA PRO A 5 15.74 -3.04 1.59
C PRO A 5 15.66 -4.57 1.85
N ASP A 6 16.80 -5.27 1.83
CA ASP A 6 16.80 -6.75 1.86
C ASP A 6 16.22 -7.32 3.18
N GLU A 7 16.26 -6.56 4.27
CA GLU A 7 15.63 -6.88 5.55
C GLU A 7 14.10 -6.98 5.45
N ALA A 8 13.48 -6.33 4.47
CA ALA A 8 12.04 -6.43 4.25
C ALA A 8 11.59 -7.82 3.77
N ARG A 9 12.52 -8.68 3.31
CA ARG A 9 12.22 -10.06 2.87
C ARG A 9 11.94 -11.01 4.03
N SER A 10 12.34 -10.67 5.26
CA SER A 10 12.05 -11.49 6.44
C SER A 10 10.61 -11.31 6.94
N LEU A 11 9.88 -10.31 6.45
CA LEU A 11 8.49 -10.08 6.80
C LEU A 11 7.57 -10.97 5.97
N PRO A 12 6.45 -11.46 6.54
CA PRO A 12 5.49 -12.26 5.79
C PRO A 12 4.94 -11.40 4.63
N PRO A 13 4.93 -11.93 3.39
CA PRO A 13 4.42 -11.18 2.26
C PRO A 13 2.92 -10.90 2.43
N PRO A 14 2.42 -9.72 2.02
CA PRO A 14 1.00 -9.44 2.07
C PRO A 14 0.23 -10.41 1.15
N PRO A 15 -0.99 -10.84 1.55
CA PRO A 15 -1.85 -11.64 0.70
C PRO A 15 -2.08 -10.96 -0.66
N LEU A 16 -2.22 -11.75 -1.72
CA LEU A 16 -2.52 -11.26 -3.06
C LEU A 16 -3.85 -10.47 -3.09
N LEU A 17 -4.84 -10.93 -2.32
CA LEU A 17 -6.09 -10.23 -2.05
C LEU A 17 -5.92 -9.38 -0.80
N ASN A 18 -5.49 -8.13 -0.97
CA ASN A 18 -5.45 -7.15 0.11
C ASN A 18 -6.42 -5.99 -0.17
N LYS A 19 -6.98 -5.42 0.90
CA LYS A 19 -8.02 -4.39 0.83
C LYS A 19 -7.54 -3.11 0.12
N VAL A 20 -6.27 -2.76 0.30
CA VAL A 20 -5.65 -1.53 -0.25
C VAL A 20 -5.42 -1.64 -1.76
N SER A 21 -4.98 -2.79 -2.25
CA SER A 21 -4.76 -3.05 -3.69
C SER A 21 -6.09 -3.22 -4.41
N ALA A 22 -7.08 -3.83 -3.75
CA ALA A 22 -8.45 -3.85 -4.26
C ALA A 22 -9.02 -2.43 -4.40
N TRP A 23 -8.81 -1.59 -3.38
CA TRP A 23 -9.26 -0.20 -3.42
C TRP A 23 -8.52 0.61 -4.49
N LEU A 24 -7.19 0.50 -4.58
CA LEU A 24 -6.39 1.21 -5.58
C LEU A 24 -6.62 0.70 -7.01
N GLY A 25 -6.90 -0.59 -7.17
CA GLY A 25 -7.35 -1.16 -8.45
C GLY A 25 -8.71 -0.60 -8.86
N LEU A 26 -9.65 -0.46 -7.92
CA LEU A 26 -10.95 0.17 -8.17
C LEU A 26 -10.80 1.66 -8.50
N VAL A 27 -9.96 2.40 -7.78
CA VAL A 27 -9.65 3.80 -8.09
C VAL A 27 -8.98 3.92 -9.47
N GLY A 28 -8.07 3.01 -9.82
CA GLY A 28 -7.48 2.95 -11.16
C GLY A 28 -8.53 2.71 -12.24
N TRP A 29 -9.45 1.77 -12.02
CA TRP A 29 -10.58 1.52 -12.92
C TRP A 29 -11.48 2.75 -13.10
N LEU A 30 -11.88 3.39 -11.99
CA LEU A 30 -12.68 4.62 -12.03
C LEU A 30 -11.94 5.76 -12.75
N GLY A 31 -10.61 5.85 -12.59
CA GLY A 31 -9.77 6.77 -13.35
C GLY A 31 -9.79 6.50 -14.85
N GLY A 32 -9.76 5.22 -15.26
CA GLY A 32 -9.93 4.80 -16.65
C GLY A 32 -11.27 5.23 -17.24
N LEU A 33 -12.36 5.05 -16.48
CA LEU A 33 -13.70 5.51 -16.88
C LEU A 33 -13.76 7.05 -16.99
N LEU A 34 -13.16 7.78 -16.06
CA LEU A 34 -13.12 9.24 -16.07
C LEU A 34 -12.42 9.79 -17.33
N VAL A 35 -11.29 9.18 -17.73
CA VAL A 35 -10.55 9.58 -18.94
C VAL A 35 -11.40 9.38 -20.20
N GLU A 36 -12.20 8.32 -20.25
CA GLU A 36 -13.10 8.05 -21.38
C GLU A 36 -14.30 8.98 -21.40
N THR A 37 -14.85 9.37 -20.24
CA THR A 37 -15.97 10.34 -20.16
C THR A 37 -15.56 11.79 -20.45
N GLY A 38 -14.30 12.17 -20.18
CA GLY A 38 -13.78 13.51 -20.51
C GLY A 38 -13.65 13.78 -22.00
N THR A 39 -13.67 12.71 -22.81
CA THR A 39 -13.78 12.79 -24.26
C THR A 39 -15.24 12.50 -24.58
N PHE A 40 -16.06 13.54 -24.78
CA PHE A 40 -17.54 13.55 -24.87
C PHE A 40 -18.23 12.60 -25.90
N LEU A 41 -17.64 11.47 -26.30
CA LEU A 41 -18.10 10.64 -27.42
C LEU A 41 -18.16 9.12 -27.16
N SER A 42 -17.66 8.59 -26.04
CA SER A 42 -17.53 7.13 -25.86
C SER A 42 -18.48 6.50 -24.83
N LEU A 43 -19.22 5.46 -25.26
CA LEU A 43 -19.88 4.50 -24.37
C LEU A 43 -18.81 3.69 -23.57
N PRO A 44 -19.13 3.20 -22.36
CA PRO A 44 -18.18 2.48 -21.48
C PRO A 44 -17.58 1.18 -22.06
N ALA A 45 -18.01 0.77 -23.26
CA ALA A 45 -17.49 -0.38 -23.99
C ALA A 45 -16.27 -0.04 -24.87
N VAL A 46 -16.03 1.23 -25.21
CA VAL A 46 -14.92 1.66 -26.08
C VAL A 46 -13.70 1.99 -25.21
N GLY A 47 -12.90 0.98 -24.86
CA GLY A 47 -11.69 1.19 -24.06
C GLY A 47 -11.41 0.20 -22.94
N VAL A 48 -12.14 -0.94 -22.89
CA VAL A 48 -11.96 -1.99 -21.86
C VAL A 48 -10.50 -2.39 -21.65
N HIS A 49 -9.65 -2.41 -22.70
CA HIS A 49 -8.22 -2.69 -22.55
C HIS A 49 -7.49 -1.65 -21.71
N ARG A 50 -7.82 -0.35 -21.84
CA ARG A 50 -7.27 0.73 -21.02
C ARG A 50 -7.82 0.68 -19.60
N GLN A 51 -9.12 0.43 -19.44
CA GLN A 51 -9.74 0.27 -18.12
C GLN A 51 -9.07 -0.86 -17.32
N VAL A 52 -8.87 -2.03 -17.95
CA VAL A 52 -8.17 -3.17 -17.35
C VAL A 52 -6.70 -2.83 -17.06
N LEU A 53 -6.02 -2.10 -17.95
CA LEU A 53 -4.65 -1.66 -17.73
C LEU A 53 -4.54 -0.71 -16.53
N PHE A 54 -5.43 0.27 -16.40
CA PHE A 54 -5.43 1.18 -15.25
C PHE A 54 -5.74 0.45 -13.93
N ALA A 55 -6.66 -0.50 -13.95
CA ALA A 55 -6.97 -1.31 -12.77
C ALA A 55 -5.79 -2.20 -12.35
N THR A 56 -5.12 -2.86 -13.30
CA THR A 56 -3.96 -3.72 -13.01
C THR A 56 -2.74 -2.94 -12.53
N VAL A 57 -2.48 -1.75 -13.08
CA VAL A 57 -1.44 -0.84 -12.59
C VAL A 57 -1.77 -0.36 -11.18
N GLY A 58 -3.02 0.08 -10.93
CA GLY A 58 -3.47 0.48 -9.59
C GLY A 58 -3.33 -0.64 -8.56
N TRP A 59 -3.65 -1.88 -8.96
CA TRP A 59 -3.47 -3.07 -8.13
C TRP A 59 -2.00 -3.34 -7.81
N PHE A 60 -1.12 -3.30 -8.81
CA PHE A 60 0.31 -3.53 -8.63
C PHE A 60 0.95 -2.49 -7.72
N VAL A 61 0.62 -1.21 -7.94
CA VAL A 61 1.08 -0.10 -7.10
C VAL A 61 0.60 -0.29 -5.66
N GLY A 62 -0.67 -0.62 -5.46
CA GLY A 62 -1.20 -0.91 -4.12
C GLY A 62 -0.47 -2.04 -3.41
N TYR A 63 -0.12 -3.11 -4.13
CA TYR A 63 0.61 -4.23 -3.54
C TYR A 63 2.02 -3.82 -3.06
N GLN A 64 2.73 -3.01 -3.84
CA GLN A 64 4.06 -2.50 -3.45
C GLN A 64 3.98 -1.49 -2.30
N LEU A 65 2.93 -0.67 -2.25
CA LEU A 65 2.67 0.25 -1.14
C LEU A 65 2.40 -0.50 0.17
N VAL A 66 1.57 -1.54 0.14
CA VAL A 66 1.29 -2.35 1.33
C VAL A 66 2.56 -2.99 1.87
N LYS A 67 3.42 -3.54 0.99
CA LYS A 67 4.74 -4.06 1.38
C LYS A 67 5.59 -3.02 2.10
N ARG A 68 5.63 -1.79 1.58
CA ARG A 68 6.34 -0.68 2.21
C ARG A 68 5.76 -0.29 3.56
N VAL A 69 4.44 -0.18 3.67
CA VAL A 69 3.76 0.21 4.91
C VAL A 69 4.02 -0.82 6.01
N GLN A 70 3.93 -2.10 5.70
CA GLN A 70 4.24 -3.18 6.63
C GLN A 70 5.69 -3.13 7.10
N TYR A 71 6.63 -2.89 6.18
CA TYR A 71 8.04 -2.72 6.54
C TYR A 71 8.28 -1.53 7.47
N VAL A 72 7.70 -0.37 7.16
CA VAL A 72 7.87 0.84 7.98
C VAL A 72 7.29 0.64 9.38
N HIS A 73 6.08 0.07 9.50
CA HIS A 73 5.49 -0.20 10.81
C HIS A 73 6.33 -1.21 11.61
N ALA A 74 6.75 -2.32 10.99
CA ALA A 74 7.60 -3.31 11.65
C ALA A 74 8.93 -2.72 12.11
N LYS A 75 9.52 -1.79 11.34
CA LYS A 75 10.75 -1.10 11.70
C LYS A 75 10.53 -0.18 12.92
N VAL A 76 9.47 0.63 12.90
CA VAL A 76 9.13 1.54 14.00
C VAL A 76 8.86 0.76 15.28
N ASP A 77 8.11 -0.32 15.20
CA ASP A 77 7.82 -1.18 16.36
C ASP A 77 9.12 -1.77 16.94
N ARG A 78 10.03 -2.25 16.07
CA ARG A 78 11.33 -2.78 16.51
C ARG A 78 12.16 -1.72 17.23
N GLU A 79 12.30 -0.53 16.64
CA GLU A 79 13.06 0.58 17.24
C GLU A 79 12.45 1.04 18.56
N LEU A 80 11.12 1.07 18.65
CA LEU A 80 10.41 1.39 19.89
C LEU A 80 10.66 0.35 20.99
N PHE A 81 10.58 -0.95 20.67
CA PHE A 81 10.86 -2.00 21.66
C PHE A 81 12.32 -2.01 22.11
N GLU A 82 13.26 -1.72 21.21
CA GLU A 82 14.68 -1.54 21.55
C GLU A 82 14.85 -0.34 22.49
N TYR A 83 14.22 0.80 22.20
CA TYR A 83 14.25 1.99 23.07
C TYR A 83 13.68 1.70 24.46
N MET A 84 12.50 1.06 24.55
CA MET A 84 11.90 0.68 25.83
C MET A 84 12.78 -0.26 26.65
N ARG A 85 13.53 -1.15 25.99
CA ARG A 85 14.46 -2.07 26.66
C ARG A 85 15.68 -1.32 27.23
N HIS A 86 16.16 -0.30 26.54
CA HIS A 86 17.32 0.49 26.97
C HIS A 86 17.00 1.52 28.04
N HIS A 87 15.76 2.04 28.07
CA HIS A 87 15.33 3.09 29.00
C HIS A 87 14.11 2.70 29.84
N PRO A 88 14.18 1.65 30.68
CA PRO A 88 13.07 1.23 31.53
C PRO A 88 12.65 2.30 32.57
N GLU A 89 13.51 3.27 32.86
CA GLU A 89 13.25 4.41 33.74
C GLU A 89 12.25 5.41 33.18
N ASP A 90 12.24 5.65 31.86
CA ASP A 90 11.38 6.64 31.20
C ASP A 90 9.91 6.19 31.11
N PHE A 91 9.66 4.88 31.20
CA PHE A 91 8.32 4.28 31.07
C PHE A 91 7.64 3.99 32.43
N LYS A 92 8.26 4.33 33.56
CA LYS A 92 7.67 4.23 34.90
C LYS A 92 6.92 5.52 35.26
N GLY A 93 5.68 5.69 34.78
CA GLY A 93 4.83 6.76 35.32
C GLY A 93 3.66 7.20 34.44
N ALA A 94 2.58 6.42 34.44
CA ALA A 94 1.23 6.94 34.21
C ALA A 94 0.23 6.22 35.15
N GLY A 95 0.65 6.01 36.40
CA GLY A 95 -0.11 5.36 37.45
C GLY A 95 0.08 6.10 38.77
N THR A 96 -0.57 7.25 38.87
CA THR A 96 -1.01 7.86 40.15
C THR A 96 -2.51 8.03 40.07
#